data_AF-A0A6G1BVR4-F1
#
_entry.id   AF-A0A6G1BVR4-F1
#
_cell.length_a   1.000
_cell.length_b   1.000
_cell.length_c   1.000
_cell.angle_alpha   90.00
_cell.angle_beta   90.00
_cell.angle_gamma   90.00
#
_symmetry.space_group_name_H-M   'P 1'
#
loop_
_entity.id
_entity.type
_entity.pdbx_description
1 polymer ?
#
loop_
_entity_poly.entity_id
_entity_poly.type
_entity_poly.pdbx_seq_one_letter_code
_entity_poly.pdbx_strand_id
1 'polypeptide(L)'
;MTYIISDRPPQVFKWAGASTNDILHQYVSTIKALRTIDPTGVFLEAVGEPIRDYLRGRKDTIKCIVTMLTDGSGNTNGTGNAGDNLLEELNRDAENQENVDYDDHTNIDEKQAWHNAESWESDPVEATH
;
A
#
# COMPACT_ATOMS: atom_id res chain seq x y z
N MET A 1 2.37 20.21 -43.86
CA MET A 1 2.73 18.86 -43.39
C MET A 1 2.56 18.82 -41.88
N THR A 2 1.56 18.08 -41.44
CA THR A 2 1.10 17.93 -40.05
C THR A 2 2.09 17.09 -39.26
N TYR A 3 2.54 17.56 -38.09
CA TYR A 3 3.36 16.78 -37.18
C TYR A 3 2.50 15.68 -36.55
N ILE A 4 2.72 14.45 -37.01
CA ILE A 4 2.20 13.24 -36.38
C ILE A 4 2.76 13.17 -34.96
N ILE A 5 1.86 13.25 -33.99
CA ILE A 5 2.10 12.94 -32.58
C ILE A 5 2.70 11.53 -32.57
N SER A 6 3.96 11.42 -32.16
CA SER A 6 4.62 10.14 -31.96
C SER A 6 3.86 9.42 -30.86
N ASP A 7 3.01 8.48 -31.29
CA ASP A 7 2.33 7.50 -30.48
C ASP A 7 3.40 6.71 -29.71
N ARG A 8 3.72 7.17 -28.49
CA ARG A 8 4.57 6.41 -27.58
C ARG A 8 3.73 5.20 -27.18
N PRO A 9 4.13 3.96 -27.53
CA PRO A 9 3.35 2.80 -27.15
C PRO A 9 3.18 2.80 -25.62
N PRO A 10 1.99 2.43 -25.11
CA PRO A 10 1.79 2.29 -23.68
C PRO A 10 2.87 1.33 -23.16
N GLN A 11 3.45 1.65 -22.01
CA GLN A 11 4.54 0.92 -21.36
C GLN A 11 4.08 -0.46 -20.84
N VAL A 12 3.46 -1.28 -21.70
CA VAL A 12 3.29 -2.71 -21.51
C VAL A 12 4.67 -3.30 -21.83
N PHE A 13 5.38 -3.99 -20.96
CA PHE A 13 4.99 -5.22 -20.29
C PHE A 13 6.20 -5.63 -19.44
N LYS A 14 6.36 -5.10 -18.22
CA LYS A 14 7.35 -5.68 -17.27
C LYS A 14 6.71 -6.50 -16.16
N TRP A 15 5.41 -6.34 -15.97
CA TRP A 15 4.66 -6.96 -14.88
C TRP A 15 3.86 -8.19 -15.30
N ALA A 16 3.60 -8.35 -16.60
CA ALA A 16 2.66 -9.38 -17.07
C ALA A 16 3.28 -10.80 -17.20
N GLY A 17 4.52 -10.97 -16.70
CA GLY A 17 5.09 -12.28 -16.35
C GLY A 17 5.43 -12.44 -14.86
N ALA A 18 5.26 -11.39 -14.04
CA ALA A 18 5.55 -11.47 -12.61
C ALA A 18 4.37 -12.10 -11.85
N SER A 19 4.68 -12.93 -10.85
CA SER A 19 3.65 -13.46 -9.97
C SER A 19 3.04 -12.32 -9.15
N THR A 20 1.76 -12.43 -8.80
CA THR A 20 1.08 -11.42 -7.98
C THR A 20 1.75 -11.27 -6.62
N ASN A 21 2.28 -12.38 -6.10
CA ASN A 21 3.03 -12.42 -4.85
C ASN A 21 4.32 -11.59 -4.94
N ASP A 22 5.14 -11.75 -5.98
CA ASP A 22 6.36 -10.95 -6.16
C ASP A 22 6.07 -9.46 -6.23
N ILE A 23 4.99 -9.09 -6.94
CA ILE A 23 4.57 -7.69 -7.08
C ILE A 23 4.16 -7.11 -5.72
N LEU A 24 3.42 -7.88 -4.92
CA LEU A 24 3.02 -7.46 -3.58
C LEU A 24 4.21 -7.31 -2.63
N HIS A 25 5.14 -8.28 -2.62
CA HIS A 25 6.36 -8.19 -1.81
C HIS A 25 7.23 -6.98 -2.22
N GLN A 26 7.38 -6.75 -3.53
CA GLN A 26 8.11 -5.59 -4.02
C GLN A 26 7.39 -4.28 -3.65
N TYR A 27 6.06 -4.25 -3.70
CA TYR A 27 5.28 -3.08 -3.31
C TYR A 27 5.46 -2.74 -1.82
N VAL A 28 5.37 -3.74 -0.94
CA VAL A 28 5.64 -3.59 0.50
C VAL A 28 7.07 -3.07 0.74
N SER A 29 8.07 -3.70 0.11
CA SER A 29 9.48 -3.25 0.21
C SER A 29 9.68 -1.81 -0.27
N THR A 30 8.97 -1.41 -1.33
CA THR A 30 9.02 -0.05 -1.87
C THR A 30 8.39 0.95 -0.90
N ILE A 31 7.24 0.62 -0.30
CA ILE A 31 6.60 1.45 0.74
C ILE A 31 7.56 1.67 1.91
N LYS A 32 8.20 0.60 2.40
CA LYS A 32 9.13 0.67 3.54
C LYS A 32 10.33 1.57 3.23
N ALA A 33 10.95 1.39 2.07
CA ALA A 33 12.07 2.22 1.65
C ALA A 33 11.66 3.70 1.48
N LEU A 34 10.50 3.96 0.86
CA LEU A 34 10.01 5.33 0.66
C LEU A 34 9.66 6.01 1.99
N ARG A 35 9.11 5.30 2.98
CA ARG A 35 8.85 5.87 4.31
C ARG A 35 10.13 6.30 5.04
N THR A 36 11.26 5.62 4.79
CA THR A 36 12.56 6.04 5.35
C THR A 36 13.12 7.29 4.67
N ILE A 37 12.88 7.44 3.37
CA ILE A 37 13.47 8.52 2.55
C ILE A 37 12.58 9.77 2.54
N ASP A 38 11.27 9.58 2.44
CA ASP A 38 10.25 10.61 2.37
C ASP A 38 9.18 10.37 3.45
N PRO A 39 9.37 10.92 4.66
CA PRO A 39 8.38 10.84 5.72
C PRO A 39 7.11 11.61 5.39
N THR A 40 7.11 12.51 4.39
CA THR A 40 5.91 13.27 4.00
C THR A 40 4.93 12.44 3.17
N GLY A 41 5.37 11.32 2.58
CA GLY A 41 4.52 10.40 1.84
C GLY A 41 4.13 10.85 0.42
N VAL A 42 4.63 11.99 -0.05
CA VAL A 42 4.32 12.55 -1.38
C VAL A 42 4.78 11.60 -2.49
N PHE A 43 5.97 11.01 -2.36
CA PHE A 43 6.45 10.05 -3.34
C PHE A 43 5.63 8.77 -3.35
N LEU A 44 5.17 8.33 -2.17
CA LEU A 44 4.38 7.11 -2.05
C LEU A 44 3.02 7.26 -2.76
N GLU A 45 2.41 8.44 -2.71
CA GLU A 45 1.18 8.74 -3.44
C GLU A 45 1.39 8.60 -4.96
N ALA A 46 2.44 9.24 -5.48
CA ALA A 46 2.74 9.24 -6.90
C ALA A 46 3.10 7.85 -7.46
N VAL A 47 3.84 7.02 -6.72
CA VAL A 47 4.23 5.67 -7.18
C VAL A 47 3.22 4.58 -6.83
N GLY A 48 2.40 4.79 -5.80
CA GLY A 48 1.47 3.79 -5.29
C GLY A 48 0.26 3.60 -6.20
N GLU A 49 -0.26 4.69 -6.77
CA GLU A 49 -1.41 4.65 -7.67
C GLU A 49 -1.24 3.71 -8.88
N PRO A 50 -0.18 3.79 -9.71
CA PRO A 50 -0.03 2.91 -10.86
C PRO A 50 0.12 1.42 -10.49
N ILE A 51 0.72 1.11 -9.33
CA ILE A 51 0.87 -0.26 -8.84
C ILE A 51 -0.48 -0.79 -8.36
N ARG A 52 -1.25 0.02 -7.61
CA ARG A 52 -2.59 -0.32 -7.13
C ARG A 52 -3.55 -0.58 -8.28
N ASP A 53 -3.53 0.25 -9.31
CA ASP A 53 -4.38 0.07 -10.50
C ASP A 53 -4.06 -1.21 -11.25
N TYR A 54 -2.77 -1.53 -11.39
CA TYR A 54 -2.33 -2.80 -11.98
C TYR A 54 -2.82 -4.02 -11.17
N LEU A 55 -2.68 -3.98 -9.84
CA LEU A 55 -3.14 -5.04 -8.95
C LEU A 55 -4.67 -5.17 -8.91
N ARG A 56 -5.41 -4.07 -9.04
CA ARG A 56 -6.89 -4.07 -9.11
C ARG A 56 -7.41 -4.79 -10.36
N GLY A 57 -6.64 -4.75 -11.46
CA GLY A 57 -6.96 -5.49 -12.69
C GLY A 57 -6.74 -7.01 -12.61
N ARG A 58 -6.02 -7.51 -11.60
CA ARG A 58 -5.72 -8.93 -11.43
C ARG A 58 -6.72 -9.60 -10.47
N LYS A 59 -7.36 -10.69 -10.94
CA LYS A 59 -8.41 -11.39 -10.19
C LYS A 59 -7.90 -12.16 -8.96
N ASP A 60 -6.60 -12.47 -8.93
CA ASP A 60 -5.95 -13.26 -7.90
C ASP A 60 -5.32 -12.42 -6.77
N THR A 61 -5.33 -11.09 -6.89
CA THR A 61 -4.76 -10.16 -5.91
C THR A 61 -5.35 -10.32 -4.52
N ILE A 62 -6.69 -10.35 -4.40
CA ILE A 62 -7.36 -10.50 -3.09
C ILE A 62 -6.93 -11.81 -2.44
N LYS A 63 -6.95 -12.90 -3.21
CA LYS A 63 -6.55 -14.22 -2.72
C LYS A 63 -5.10 -14.20 -2.24
N CYS A 64 -4.21 -13.58 -3.01
CA CYS A 64 -2.80 -13.48 -2.65
C CYS A 64 -2.57 -12.65 -1.38
N ILE A 65 -3.24 -11.50 -1.24
CA ILE A 65 -3.19 -10.68 -0.02
C ILE A 65 -3.69 -11.47 1.19
N VAL A 66 -4.86 -12.11 1.08
CA VAL A 66 -5.42 -12.93 2.17
C VAL A 66 -4.43 -14.02 2.54
N THR A 67 -3.89 -14.77 1.57
CA THR A 67 -2.88 -15.79 1.82
C THR A 67 -1.65 -15.20 2.52
N MET A 68 -1.11 -14.06 2.09
CA MET A 68 0.04 -13.41 2.74
C MET A 68 -0.25 -12.95 4.18
N LEU A 69 -1.50 -12.62 4.50
CA LEU A 69 -1.92 -12.23 5.85
C LEU A 69 -2.27 -13.43 6.74
N THR A 70 -2.78 -14.52 6.17
CA THR A 70 -3.27 -15.69 6.93
C THR A 70 -2.31 -16.86 6.96
N ASP A 71 -1.38 -16.96 6.01
CA ASP A 71 -0.39 -18.04 5.96
C ASP A 71 0.71 -17.76 7.00
N GLY A 72 0.40 -18.07 8.26
CA GLY A 72 1.38 -18.33 9.31
C GLY A 72 1.58 -19.84 9.52
N SER A 73 1.13 -20.70 8.60
CA SER A 73 1.13 -22.15 8.78
C SER A 73 0.91 -22.89 7.45
N GLY A 74 2.01 -23.11 6.73
CA GLY A 74 2.16 -24.21 5.80
C GLY A 74 1.63 -23.97 4.39
N ASN A 75 2.50 -23.50 3.49
CA ASN A 75 3.06 -24.31 2.39
C ASN A 75 4.04 -23.49 1.53
N THR A 76 5.16 -23.05 2.10
CA THR A 76 6.36 -22.72 1.32
C THR A 76 7.29 -23.92 1.37
N ASN A 77 7.22 -24.75 0.32
CA ASN A 77 8.22 -25.78 0.10
C ASN A 77 9.59 -25.11 -0.06
N GLY A 78 10.35 -25.09 1.03
CA GLY A 78 11.80 -24.90 1.05
C GLY A 78 12.27 -23.47 0.81
N THR A 79 12.96 -22.94 1.82
CA THR A 79 13.80 -21.72 1.80
C THR A 79 13.06 -20.38 1.81
N GLY A 80 12.91 -19.79 2.99
CA GLY A 80 12.48 -18.40 3.15
C GLY A 80 12.38 -18.05 4.63
N ASN A 81 12.87 -16.89 5.02
CA ASN A 81 13.13 -16.52 6.41
C ASN A 81 11.83 -16.29 7.20
N ALA A 82 11.91 -16.32 8.53
CA ALA A 82 10.83 -15.90 9.47
C ALA A 82 10.40 -14.40 9.36
N GLY A 83 10.72 -13.76 8.23
CA GLY A 83 10.30 -12.42 7.85
C GLY A 83 9.30 -12.39 6.69
N ASP A 84 8.90 -13.54 6.12
CA ASP A 84 7.97 -13.58 4.98
C ASP A 84 6.48 -13.47 5.38
N ASN A 85 6.17 -13.60 6.68
CA ASN A 85 4.81 -13.45 7.21
C ASN A 85 4.45 -11.97 7.34
N LEU A 86 3.70 -11.45 6.36
CA LEU A 86 3.30 -10.04 6.29
C LEU A 86 2.59 -9.55 7.57
N LEU A 87 1.79 -10.41 8.21
CA LEU A 87 1.10 -10.07 9.46
C LEU A 87 2.08 -9.80 10.62
N GLU A 88 3.12 -10.61 10.74
CA GLU A 88 4.13 -10.46 11.80
C GLU A 88 5.04 -9.26 11.55
N GLU A 89 5.33 -8.96 10.29
CA GLU A 89 6.03 -7.75 9.89
C GLU A 89 5.24 -6.49 10.26
N LEU A 90 3.94 -6.47 9.96
CA LEU A 90 3.06 -5.34 10.31
C LEU A 90 2.97 -5.11 11.82
N ASN A 91 2.88 -6.17 12.62
CA ASN A 91 2.87 -6.04 14.09
C ASN A 91 4.19 -5.46 14.61
N ARG A 92 5.34 -5.89 14.07
CA ARG A 92 6.66 -5.34 14.44
C ARG A 92 6.82 -3.86 14.04
N ASP A 93 6.35 -3.49 12.85
CA ASP A 93 6.42 -2.11 12.38
C ASP A 93 5.56 -1.17 13.25
N ALA A 94 4.41 -1.64 13.76
CA ALA A 94 3.56 -0.89 14.68
C ALA A 94 4.24 -0.64 16.05
N GLU A 95 4.93 -1.65 16.60
CA GLU A 95 5.69 -1.52 17.84
C GLU A 95 6.89 -0.58 17.69
N ASN A 96 7.56 -0.59 16.53
CA ASN A 96 8.70 0.29 16.27
C ASN A 96 8.31 1.77 16.08
N GLN A 97 7.08 2.05 15.62
CA GLN A 97 6.57 3.42 15.48
C GLN A 97 6.30 4.11 16.82
N GLU A 98 6.18 3.38 17.93
CA GLU A 98 6.03 3.95 19.27
C GLU A 98 7.33 4.58 19.82
N ASN A 99 8.49 4.31 19.18
CA ASN A 99 9.79 4.86 19.58
C ASN A 99 10.25 6.07 18.73
N VAL A 100 9.48 6.49 17.73
CA VAL A 100 9.76 7.73 16.99
C VAL A 100 9.03 8.86 17.69
N ASP A 101 9.71 9.42 18.68
CA ASP A 101 9.39 10.68 19.35
C ASP A 101 9.16 11.77 18.29
N TYR A 102 7.89 11.98 17.92
CA TYR A 102 7.46 13.18 17.20
C TYR A 102 7.51 14.31 18.22
N ASP A 103 8.68 14.91 18.36
CA ASP A 103 8.92 16.11 19.15
C ASP A 103 7.98 17.22 18.66
N ASP A 104 6.98 17.48 19.50
CA ASP A 104 6.33 18.76 19.77
C ASP A 104 6.02 19.66 18.57
N HIS A 105 4.93 19.38 17.84
CA HIS A 105 4.02 20.45 17.32
C HIS A 105 2.67 20.00 16.72
N THR A 106 2.26 18.73 16.77
CA THR A 106 0.99 18.26 16.15
C THR A 106 -0.13 17.87 17.13
N ASN A 107 -0.01 18.17 18.42
CA ASN A 107 -1.06 17.90 19.43
C ASN A 107 -2.21 18.95 19.37
N ILE A 108 -2.80 19.14 18.20
CA ILE A 108 -4.05 19.88 18.00
C ILE A 108 -5.01 19.04 17.14
N ASP A 109 -4.46 18.24 16.22
CA ASP A 109 -5.24 17.48 15.24
C ASP A 109 -5.95 16.26 15.86
N GLU A 110 -5.31 15.58 16.81
CA GLU A 110 -5.86 14.34 17.36
C GLU A 110 -7.12 14.62 18.19
N LYS A 111 -7.08 15.62 19.09
CA LYS A 111 -8.27 16.05 19.85
C LYS A 111 -9.40 16.53 18.94
N GLN A 112 -9.06 17.17 17.81
CA GLN A 112 -10.02 17.59 16.81
C GLN A 112 -10.62 16.39 16.07
N ALA A 113 -9.82 15.38 15.74
CA ALA A 113 -10.27 14.15 15.10
C ALA A 113 -11.27 13.36 15.97
N TRP A 114 -11.05 13.29 17.29
CA TRP A 114 -12.01 12.69 18.22
C TRP A 114 -13.36 13.45 18.24
N HIS A 115 -13.33 14.78 18.25
CA HIS A 115 -14.57 15.59 18.17
C HIS A 115 -15.28 15.50 16.81
N ASN A 116 -14.52 15.33 15.73
CA ASN A 116 -15.08 15.15 14.38
C ASN A 116 -15.70 13.75 14.22
N ALA A 117 -15.14 12.72 14.85
CA ALA A 117 -15.69 11.37 14.83
C ALA A 117 -17.03 11.26 15.57
N GLU A 118 -17.22 12.02 16.65
CA GLU A 118 -18.50 12.11 17.37
C GLU A 118 -19.61 12.83 16.58
N SER A 119 -19.24 13.62 15.58
CA SER A 119 -20.16 14.39 14.73
C SER A 119 -20.34 13.79 13.33
N TRP A 120 -19.84 12.57 13.11
CA TRP A 120 -20.07 11.86 11.86
C TRP A 120 -21.55 11.47 11.71
N GLU A 121 -22.22 12.08 10.74
CA GLU A 121 -23.55 11.66 10.30
C GLU A 121 -23.42 10.86 9.00
N SER A 122 -24.17 9.76 8.88
CA SER A 122 -24.23 9.00 7.64
C SER A 122 -24.68 9.89 6.50
N ASP A 123 -23.95 9.88 5.38
CA ASP A 123 -24.29 10.68 4.20
C ASP A 123 -25.77 10.46 3.79
N PRO A 124 -26.52 11.53 3.53
CA PRO A 124 -27.93 11.42 3.17
C PRO A 124 -28.10 10.66 1.85
N VAL A 125 -29.18 9.87 1.76
CA VAL A 125 -29.52 8.96 0.65
C VAL A 125 -29.70 9.64 -0.73
N GLU A 126 -29.52 10.96 -0.83
CA GLU A 126 -29.61 11.71 -2.09
C GLU A 126 -28.27 11.90 -2.83
N ALA A 127 -27.13 11.39 -2.31
CA ALA A 127 -25.85 11.43 -3.03
C ALA A 127 -25.74 10.44 -4.21
N THR A 128 -26.88 9.98 -4.73
CA THR A 128 -26.97 9.26 -6.01
C THR A 128 -28.06 9.88 -6.87
N HIS A 129 -27.73 10.97 -7.57
CA HIS A 129 -28.40 11.30 -8.83
C HIS A 129 -27.41 11.86 -9.84
#